data_AF-A0A841HEQ0-F1
#
_entry.id   AF-A0A841HEQ0-F1
#
_cell.length_a   1.000
_cell.length_b   1.000
_cell.length_c   1.000
_cell.angle_alpha   90.00
_cell.angle_beta   90.00
_cell.angle_gamma   90.00
#
_symmetry.space_group_name_H-M   'P 1'
#
loop_
_entity.id
_entity.type
_entity.pdbx_description
1 polymer ?
#
loop_
_entity_poly.entity_id
_entity_poly.type
_entity_poly.pdbx_seq_one_letter_code
_entity_poly.pdbx_strand_id
1 'polypeptide(L)'
;MNDSRPDVVRGIQTAEANGWLADHATHETTTALVALAAWALSGGSINHGEGGAHVYFSLDHDDDDYFATLASTAGFEYHVVNETATERATEARPAADGSVLARVLIAMGVPRTATEKHTATSLPAFVDTLSAELRLAFARVYVLNRGAKHADKDTLTIRVERPAAYLDELVEVLRAVSGEAVTRTGKTVTVSAAAARVLLPAQRM
;
A
#
# COMPACT_ATOMS: atom_id res chain seq x y z
N MET A 1 30.09 -25.16 19.09
CA MET A 1 28.82 -24.42 19.30
C MET A 1 28.86 -23.27 18.33
N ASN A 2 28.00 -23.28 17.31
CA ASN A 2 28.04 -22.25 16.28
C ASN A 2 27.46 -20.95 16.84
N ASP A 3 28.26 -19.89 16.75
CA ASP A 3 28.00 -18.50 17.10
C ASP A 3 26.99 -17.85 16.14
N SER A 4 25.96 -18.61 15.75
CA SER A 4 25.00 -18.20 14.74
C SER A 4 23.98 -17.24 15.36
N ARG A 5 24.15 -15.95 15.06
CA ARG A 5 23.23 -14.87 15.46
C ARG A 5 21.75 -15.27 15.20
N PRO A 6 20.82 -15.07 16.16
CA PRO A 6 19.41 -15.42 15.98
C PRO A 6 18.76 -14.72 14.79
N ASP A 7 17.82 -15.37 14.12
CA ASP A 7 17.17 -14.84 12.90
C ASP A 7 16.43 -13.52 13.15
N VAL A 8 15.88 -13.32 14.35
CA VAL A 8 15.25 -12.05 14.76
C VAL A 8 16.25 -10.89 14.73
N VAL A 9 17.47 -11.12 15.23
CA VAL A 9 18.52 -10.08 15.25
C VAL A 9 18.96 -9.76 13.82
N ARG A 10 19.08 -10.77 12.95
CA ARG A 10 19.39 -10.55 11.53
C ARG A 10 18.28 -9.73 10.85
N GLY A 11 17.02 -10.05 11.10
CA GLY A 11 15.89 -9.32 10.52
C GLY A 11 15.86 -7.85 10.92
N ILE A 12 16.13 -7.53 12.19
CA ILE A 12 16.23 -6.14 12.67
C ILE A 12 17.38 -5.42 11.95
N GLN A 13 18.56 -6.03 11.90
CA GLN A 13 19.73 -5.41 11.24
C GLN A 13 19.53 -5.22 9.74
N THR A 14 18.85 -6.14 9.07
CA THR A 14 18.44 -5.98 7.68
C THR A 14 17.49 -4.79 7.53
N ALA A 15 16.51 -4.63 8.43
CA ALA A 15 15.61 -3.48 8.39
C ALA A 15 16.34 -2.16 8.66
N GLU A 16 17.28 -2.13 9.62
CA GLU A 16 18.15 -0.97 9.89
C GLU A 16 19.01 -0.61 8.67
N ALA A 17 19.66 -1.60 8.06
CA ALA A 17 20.54 -1.41 6.91
C ALA A 17 19.80 -0.88 5.67
N ASN A 18 18.52 -1.24 5.51
CA ASN A 18 17.66 -0.72 4.45
C ASN A 18 16.92 0.57 4.84
N GLY A 19 17.13 1.12 6.05
CA GLY A 19 16.45 2.32 6.51
C GLY A 19 14.95 2.13 6.73
N TRP A 20 14.49 0.92 7.04
CA TRP A 20 13.07 0.60 7.21
C TRP A 20 12.52 0.80 8.62
N LEU A 21 13.40 1.10 9.58
CA LEU A 21 13.01 1.42 10.95
C LEU A 21 13.01 2.94 11.15
N ALA A 22 12.09 3.46 11.97
CA ALA A 22 11.82 4.90 12.09
C ALA A 22 13.04 5.74 12.49
N ASP A 23 13.97 5.18 13.23
CA ASP A 23 15.23 5.80 13.66
C ASP A 23 16.34 5.79 12.59
N HIS A 24 16.16 4.99 11.54
CA HIS A 24 17.10 4.83 10.42
C HIS A 24 16.54 5.32 9.07
N ALA A 25 15.23 5.57 9.00
CA ALA A 25 14.54 5.97 7.79
C ALA A 25 14.79 7.44 7.45
N THR A 26 15.10 7.72 6.18
CA THR A 26 14.98 9.08 5.65
C THR A 26 13.50 9.44 5.48
N HIS A 27 13.23 10.72 5.21
CA HIS A 27 11.88 11.17 4.92
C HIS A 27 11.31 10.49 3.65
N GLU A 28 12.16 10.32 2.63
CA GLU A 28 11.82 9.66 1.38
C GLU A 28 11.52 8.17 1.58
N THR A 29 12.37 7.46 2.32
CA THR A 29 12.12 6.05 2.66
C THR A 29 10.85 5.89 3.48
N THR A 30 10.59 6.79 4.45
CA THR A 30 9.34 6.79 5.21
C THR A 30 8.12 6.99 4.30
N THR A 31 8.19 7.94 3.36
CA THR A 31 7.14 8.19 2.39
C THR A 31 6.89 6.96 1.50
N ALA A 32 7.97 6.32 1.04
CA ALA A 32 7.87 5.10 0.23
C ALA A 32 7.25 3.94 1.03
N LEU A 33 7.62 3.74 2.29
CA LEU A 33 7.04 2.70 3.14
C LEU A 33 5.55 2.93 3.42
N VAL A 34 5.14 4.19 3.66
CA VAL A 34 3.71 4.55 3.79
C VAL A 34 2.95 4.25 2.50
N ALA A 35 3.54 4.60 1.35
CA ALA A 35 2.97 4.30 0.03
C ALA A 35 2.86 2.79 -0.21
N LEU A 36 3.89 2.01 0.14
CA LEU A 36 3.87 0.54 0.03
C LEU A 36 2.88 -0.11 1.00
N ALA A 37 2.71 0.44 2.21
CA ALA A 37 1.67 -0.01 3.13
C ALA A 37 0.27 0.24 2.54
N ALA A 38 0.04 1.42 1.96
CA ALA A 38 -1.18 1.71 1.23
C ALA A 38 -1.37 0.74 0.05
N TRP A 39 -0.31 0.43 -0.69
CA TRP A 39 -0.34 -0.52 -1.80
C TRP A 39 -0.70 -1.92 -1.33
N ALA A 40 -0.11 -2.40 -0.25
CA ALA A 40 -0.48 -3.69 0.35
C ALA A 40 -1.96 -3.71 0.76
N LEU A 41 -2.48 -2.62 1.34
CA LEU A 41 -3.88 -2.48 1.76
C LEU A 41 -4.86 -2.37 0.58
N SER A 42 -4.47 -1.72 -0.51
CA SER A 42 -5.34 -1.45 -1.65
C SER A 42 -5.14 -2.50 -2.75
N GLY A 43 -3.93 -2.74 -3.23
CA GLY A 43 -3.61 -3.60 -4.38
C GLY A 43 -2.65 -4.76 -4.09
N GLY A 44 -2.39 -5.15 -2.85
CA GLY A 44 -1.48 -6.27 -2.54
C GLY A 44 -1.98 -7.17 -1.41
N SER A 45 -1.10 -7.98 -0.84
CA SER A 45 -1.34 -8.61 0.47
C SER A 45 -0.05 -9.14 1.09
N ILE A 46 -0.16 -9.60 2.32
CA ILE A 46 0.87 -10.38 3.00
C ILE A 46 0.31 -11.78 3.18
N ASN A 47 1.14 -12.78 2.89
CA ASN A 47 0.85 -14.18 3.14
C ASN A 47 1.93 -14.78 4.04
N HIS A 48 1.54 -15.77 4.83
CA HIS A 48 2.47 -16.58 5.61
C HIS A 48 2.56 -17.97 4.97
N GLY A 49 3.78 -18.43 4.75
CA GLY A 49 4.05 -19.73 4.15
C GLY A 49 5.34 -20.34 4.68
N GLU A 50 5.79 -21.38 3.98
CA GLU A 50 7.10 -21.95 4.21
C GLU A 50 8.17 -20.90 3.92
N GLY A 51 9.00 -20.56 4.92
CA GLY A 51 9.99 -19.48 4.82
C GLY A 51 9.55 -18.14 5.45
N GLY A 52 8.32 -18.02 5.93
CA GLY A 52 7.86 -16.88 6.75
C GLY A 52 6.81 -16.00 6.08
N ALA A 53 6.82 -14.71 6.42
CA ALA A 53 5.92 -13.72 5.83
C ALA A 53 6.43 -13.29 4.44
N HIS A 54 5.53 -13.09 3.49
CA HIS A 54 5.81 -12.63 2.13
C HIS A 54 4.81 -11.56 1.73
N VAL A 55 5.30 -10.40 1.27
CA VAL A 55 4.47 -9.34 0.70
C VAL A 55 4.51 -9.41 -0.82
N TYR A 56 3.38 -9.12 -1.44
CA TYR A 56 3.26 -8.92 -2.89
C TYR A 56 2.37 -7.72 -3.19
N PHE A 57 2.63 -7.10 -4.33
CA PHE A 57 1.94 -5.89 -4.79
C PHE A 57 1.43 -6.14 -6.19
N SER A 58 0.12 -6.09 -6.41
CA SER A 58 -0.43 -6.16 -7.77
C SER A 58 -0.04 -4.92 -8.55
N LEU A 59 0.38 -5.15 -9.78
CA LEU A 59 0.73 -4.13 -10.75
C LEU A 59 -0.37 -4.05 -11.81
N ASP A 60 -0.68 -2.83 -12.22
CA ASP A 60 -1.37 -2.54 -13.46
C ASP A 60 -0.35 -1.84 -14.37
N HIS A 61 -0.38 -2.11 -15.67
CA HIS A 61 0.66 -1.67 -16.62
C HIS A 61 0.85 -0.15 -16.61
N ASP A 62 -0.22 0.59 -16.30
CA ASP A 62 -0.19 2.05 -16.24
C ASP A 62 0.48 2.58 -14.93
N ASP A 63 0.84 1.74 -13.97
CA ASP A 63 1.38 2.08 -12.63
C ASP A 63 2.83 1.63 -12.38
N ASP A 64 3.40 0.89 -13.33
CA ASP A 64 4.70 0.22 -13.17
C ASP A 64 5.83 1.21 -12.84
N ASP A 65 5.86 2.37 -13.49
CA ASP A 65 6.90 3.40 -13.25
C ASP A 65 6.82 3.99 -11.84
N TYR A 66 5.61 4.18 -11.32
CA TYR A 66 5.43 4.71 -9.97
C TYR A 66 5.81 3.66 -8.93
N PHE A 67 5.41 2.40 -9.13
CA PHE A 67 5.84 1.31 -8.26
C PHE A 67 7.37 1.14 -8.27
N ALA A 68 8.01 1.19 -9.45
CA ALA A 68 9.46 1.10 -9.58
C ALA A 68 10.17 2.23 -8.82
N THR A 69 9.62 3.45 -8.88
CA THR A 69 10.12 4.59 -8.10
C THR A 69 10.01 4.35 -6.59
N LEU A 70 8.89 3.81 -6.11
CA LEU A 70 8.70 3.48 -4.70
C LEU A 70 9.66 2.38 -4.23
N ALA A 71 9.84 1.33 -5.04
CA ALA A 71 10.77 0.23 -4.73
C ALA A 71 12.22 0.73 -4.63
N SER A 72 12.65 1.54 -5.62
CA SER A 72 13.97 2.17 -5.62
C SER A 72 14.17 3.11 -4.42
N THR A 73 13.18 3.93 -4.09
CA THR A 73 13.24 4.85 -2.93
C THR A 73 13.25 4.10 -1.60
N ALA A 74 12.56 2.97 -1.52
CA ALA A 74 12.60 2.07 -0.37
C ALA A 74 13.84 1.15 -0.35
N GLY A 75 14.69 1.21 -1.37
CA GLY A 75 15.96 0.47 -1.41
C GLY A 75 15.83 -1.02 -1.68
N PHE A 76 14.80 -1.49 -2.38
CA PHE A 76 14.68 -2.91 -2.75
C PHE A 76 14.44 -3.15 -4.24
N GLU A 77 15.00 -4.26 -4.72
CA GLU A 77 14.70 -4.82 -6.04
C GLU A 77 13.53 -5.80 -5.95
N TYR A 78 12.81 -5.97 -7.06
CA TYR A 78 11.68 -6.89 -7.15
C TYR A 78 11.71 -7.69 -8.46
N HIS A 79 11.04 -8.84 -8.45
CA HIS A 79 10.70 -9.58 -9.65
C HIS A 79 9.21 -9.48 -9.89
N VAL A 80 8.81 -9.54 -11.16
CA VAL A 80 7.42 -9.57 -11.57
C VAL A 80 7.02 -11.02 -11.82
N VAL A 81 5.80 -11.39 -11.40
CA VAL A 81 5.21 -12.70 -11.65
C VAL A 81 3.80 -12.54 -12.23
N ASN A 82 3.30 -13.63 -12.82
CA ASN A 82 1.97 -13.72 -13.44
C ASN A 82 1.74 -12.77 -14.64
N GLU A 83 2.79 -12.21 -15.26
CA GLU A 83 2.67 -11.26 -16.38
C GLU A 83 1.84 -11.77 -17.56
N THR A 84 1.89 -13.08 -17.81
CA THR A 84 1.17 -13.74 -18.90
C THR A 84 -0.08 -14.49 -18.46
N ALA A 85 -0.41 -14.45 -17.16
CA ALA A 85 -1.57 -15.14 -16.63
C ALA A 85 -2.84 -14.30 -16.81
N THR A 86 -3.86 -14.88 -17.41
CA THR A 86 -5.15 -14.21 -17.64
C THR A 86 -6.06 -14.20 -16.41
N GLU A 87 -5.82 -15.12 -15.46
CA GLU A 87 -6.67 -15.31 -14.26
C GLU A 87 -6.06 -14.70 -12.98
N ARG A 88 -4.86 -14.13 -13.06
CA ARG A 88 -4.17 -13.54 -11.92
C ARG A 88 -3.63 -12.17 -12.28
N ALA A 89 -3.66 -11.26 -11.32
CA ALA A 89 -2.98 -10.00 -11.47
C ALA A 89 -1.47 -10.23 -11.60
N THR A 90 -0.83 -9.41 -12.43
CA THR A 90 0.62 -9.22 -12.41
C THR A 90 1.02 -8.77 -11.00
N GLU A 91 2.07 -9.35 -10.43
CA GLU A 91 2.51 -9.05 -9.06
C GLU A 91 4.01 -8.74 -9.01
N ALA A 92 4.37 -7.64 -8.34
CA ALA A 92 5.72 -7.41 -7.87
C ALA A 92 5.96 -8.10 -6.53
N ARG A 93 7.13 -8.74 -6.42
CA ARG A 93 7.59 -9.43 -5.20
C ARG A 93 9.05 -9.04 -4.92
N PRO A 94 9.40 -8.64 -3.68
CA PRO A 94 10.78 -8.32 -3.36
C PRO A 94 11.73 -9.48 -3.70
N ALA A 95 12.84 -9.18 -4.37
CA ALA A 95 13.84 -10.16 -4.78
C ALA A 95 14.72 -10.63 -3.61
N ALA A 96 14.98 -9.73 -2.67
CA ALA A 96 15.69 -9.98 -1.42
C ALA A 96 14.92 -9.37 -0.24
N ASP A 97 15.19 -9.85 0.98
CA ASP A 97 14.67 -9.30 2.24
C ASP A 97 13.14 -9.13 2.34
N GLY A 98 12.37 -9.74 1.43
CA GLY A 98 10.92 -9.57 1.36
C GLY A 98 10.19 -10.00 2.63
N SER A 99 10.75 -10.95 3.37
CA SER A 99 10.21 -11.36 4.67
C SER A 99 10.48 -10.34 5.78
N VAL A 100 11.57 -9.58 5.69
CA VAL A 100 11.86 -8.47 6.59
C VAL A 100 10.93 -7.30 6.26
N LEU A 101 10.81 -6.92 4.97
CA LEU A 101 9.88 -5.88 4.53
C LEU A 101 8.43 -6.20 4.94
N ALA A 102 7.97 -7.44 4.74
CA ALA A 102 6.65 -7.86 5.18
C ALA A 102 6.45 -7.67 6.70
N ARG A 103 7.46 -7.99 7.52
CA ARG A 103 7.39 -7.77 8.99
C ARG A 103 7.38 -6.29 9.36
N VAL A 104 8.11 -5.44 8.64
CA VAL A 104 8.04 -3.98 8.81
C VAL A 104 6.62 -3.48 8.53
N LEU A 105 6.03 -3.89 7.41
CA LEU A 105 4.66 -3.52 7.06
C LEU A 105 3.63 -4.05 8.08
N ILE A 106 3.82 -5.27 8.59
CA ILE A 106 2.99 -5.81 9.69
C ILE A 106 3.14 -4.94 10.95
N ALA A 107 4.37 -4.52 11.29
CA ALA A 107 4.63 -3.66 12.45
C ALA A 107 3.99 -2.28 12.28
N MET A 108 3.90 -1.76 11.05
CA MET A 108 3.11 -0.57 10.74
C MET A 108 1.60 -0.80 10.89
N GLY A 109 1.14 -2.05 10.93
CA GLY A 109 -0.28 -2.41 11.10
C GLY A 109 -0.95 -2.93 9.83
N VAL A 110 -0.18 -3.26 8.78
CA VAL A 110 -0.73 -3.95 7.60
C VAL A 110 -1.17 -5.37 8.01
N PRO A 111 -2.40 -5.79 7.64
CA PRO A 111 -2.90 -7.13 7.95
C PRO A 111 -1.99 -8.26 7.45
N ARG A 112 -1.86 -9.33 8.24
CA ARG A 112 -0.90 -10.42 8.00
C ARG A 112 -1.37 -11.43 6.96
N THR A 113 -2.66 -11.39 6.64
CA THR A 113 -3.32 -12.29 5.69
C THR A 113 -4.38 -11.53 4.89
N ALA A 114 -4.73 -12.06 3.72
CA ALA A 114 -5.87 -11.56 2.96
C ALA A 114 -7.18 -11.61 3.77
N THR A 115 -7.40 -12.65 4.59
CA THR A 115 -8.60 -12.75 5.42
C THR A 115 -8.67 -11.64 6.46
N GLU A 116 -7.59 -11.38 7.20
CA GLU A 116 -7.52 -10.25 8.14
C GLU A 116 -7.77 -8.93 7.41
N LYS A 117 -7.17 -8.77 6.23
CA LYS A 117 -7.37 -7.61 5.37
C LYS A 117 -8.84 -7.38 5.02
N HIS A 118 -9.56 -8.43 4.60
CA HIS A 118 -10.97 -8.37 4.17
C HIS A 118 -11.97 -8.23 5.32
N THR A 119 -11.57 -8.62 6.53
CA THR A 119 -12.44 -8.57 7.72
C THR A 119 -12.16 -7.38 8.64
N ALA A 120 -11.03 -6.67 8.43
CA ALA A 120 -10.69 -5.46 9.19
C ALA A 120 -11.78 -4.39 9.10
N THR A 121 -12.26 -3.93 10.25
CA THR A 121 -13.32 -2.91 10.35
C THR A 121 -12.80 -1.48 10.39
N SER A 122 -11.49 -1.29 10.52
CA SER A 122 -10.83 0.02 10.55
C SER A 122 -9.58 0.01 9.68
N LEU A 123 -9.13 1.20 9.29
CA LEU A 123 -7.80 1.42 8.77
C LEU A 123 -6.76 1.14 9.87
N PRO A 124 -5.51 0.82 9.49
CA PRO A 124 -4.44 0.70 10.47
C PRO A 124 -4.19 2.02 11.21
N ALA A 125 -3.96 1.94 12.52
CA ALA A 125 -3.84 3.10 13.41
C ALA A 125 -2.74 4.10 13.00
N PHE A 126 -1.70 3.66 12.27
CA PHE A 126 -0.65 4.57 11.81
C PHE A 126 -1.19 5.68 10.90
N VAL A 127 -2.28 5.42 10.16
CA VAL A 127 -2.87 6.38 9.21
C VAL A 127 -3.32 7.67 9.90
N ASP A 128 -3.84 7.56 11.13
CA ASP A 128 -4.27 8.71 11.93
C ASP A 128 -3.09 9.56 12.41
N THR A 129 -1.92 8.96 12.56
CA THR A 129 -0.70 9.61 13.05
C THR A 129 0.15 10.25 11.94
N LEU A 130 -0.19 10.00 10.67
CA LEU A 130 0.55 10.53 9.53
C LEU A 130 0.50 12.06 9.47
N SER A 131 1.62 12.67 9.09
CA SER A 131 1.66 14.06 8.63
C SER A 131 0.77 14.24 7.39
N ALA A 132 0.41 15.48 7.07
CA ALA A 132 -0.41 15.78 5.89
C ALA A 132 0.21 15.22 4.58
N GLU A 133 1.53 15.34 4.45
CA GLU A 133 2.28 14.83 3.30
C GLU A 133 2.23 13.30 3.19
N LEU A 134 2.50 12.59 4.29
CA LEU A 134 2.46 11.12 4.30
C LEU A 134 1.04 10.60 4.10
N ARG A 135 0.03 11.28 4.66
CA ARG A 135 -1.37 10.93 4.45
C ARG A 135 -1.80 11.14 2.99
N LEU A 136 -1.25 12.15 2.31
CA LEU A 136 -1.42 12.33 0.87
C LEU A 136 -0.78 11.17 0.09
N ALA A 137 0.44 10.77 0.42
CA ALA A 137 1.09 9.61 -0.23
C ALA A 137 0.26 8.32 -0.07
N PHE A 138 -0.26 8.07 1.14
CA PHE A 138 -1.17 6.96 1.40
C PHE A 138 -2.44 7.03 0.54
N ALA A 139 -3.14 8.18 0.56
CA ALA A 139 -4.40 8.37 -0.15
C ALA A 139 -4.24 8.23 -1.67
N ARG A 140 -3.15 8.78 -2.22
CA ARG A 140 -2.81 8.68 -3.65
C ARG A 140 -2.70 7.23 -4.08
N VAL A 141 -1.89 6.41 -3.41
CA VAL A 141 -1.75 4.99 -3.75
C VAL A 141 -3.07 4.23 -3.62
N TYR A 142 -3.89 4.58 -2.63
CA TYR A 142 -5.18 3.90 -2.47
C TYR A 142 -6.12 4.20 -3.64
N VAL A 143 -6.21 5.46 -4.07
CA VAL A 143 -7.00 5.87 -5.24
C VAL A 143 -6.40 5.34 -6.53
N LEU A 144 -5.07 5.35 -6.66
CA LEU A 144 -4.35 4.81 -7.81
C LEU A 144 -4.74 3.35 -8.07
N ASN A 145 -4.70 2.52 -7.03
CA ASN A 145 -4.93 1.08 -7.15
C ASN A 145 -6.42 0.70 -7.25
N ARG A 146 -7.35 1.59 -6.87
CA ARG A 146 -8.77 1.22 -6.70
C ARG A 146 -9.76 2.17 -7.37
N GLY A 147 -9.32 3.32 -7.83
CA GLY A 147 -10.14 4.32 -8.50
C GLY A 147 -10.45 3.88 -9.92
N ALA A 148 -11.65 3.37 -10.14
CA ALA A 148 -12.16 3.09 -11.47
C ALA A 148 -12.62 4.39 -12.14
N LYS A 149 -12.09 4.64 -13.35
CA LYS A 149 -12.53 5.74 -14.23
C LYS A 149 -13.85 5.40 -14.91
N HIS A 150 -14.58 6.43 -15.33
CA HIS A 150 -15.79 6.31 -16.12
C HIS A 150 -15.63 7.11 -17.41
N ALA A 151 -16.06 6.57 -18.54
CA ALA A 151 -15.88 7.19 -19.85
C ALA A 151 -16.61 8.54 -19.99
N ASP A 152 -17.65 8.76 -19.20
CA ASP A 152 -18.58 9.89 -19.28
C ASP A 152 -18.36 10.95 -18.19
N LYS A 153 -17.44 10.73 -17.23
CA LYS A 153 -17.24 11.64 -16.10
C LYS A 153 -15.88 11.49 -15.42
N ASP A 154 -15.37 12.62 -14.93
CA ASP A 154 -14.10 12.73 -14.22
C ASP A 154 -14.13 12.20 -12.76
N THR A 155 -15.28 11.73 -12.28
CA THR A 155 -15.37 11.13 -10.94
C THR A 155 -14.79 9.73 -10.95
N LEU A 156 -14.14 9.31 -9.86
CA LEU A 156 -13.68 7.94 -9.68
C LEU A 156 -14.61 7.17 -8.74
N THR A 157 -14.71 5.86 -8.94
CA THR A 157 -15.35 4.98 -7.97
C THR A 157 -14.39 3.95 -7.41
N ILE A 158 -14.42 3.77 -6.11
CA ILE A 158 -13.69 2.72 -5.39
C ILE A 158 -14.71 1.69 -4.93
N ARG A 159 -14.55 0.45 -5.40
CA ARG A 159 -15.34 -0.69 -4.94
C ARG A 159 -14.39 -1.78 -4.44
N VAL A 160 -14.41 -2.00 -3.13
CA VAL A 160 -13.61 -3.04 -2.48
C VAL A 160 -14.46 -3.87 -1.54
N GLU A 161 -14.09 -5.13 -1.38
CA GLU A 161 -14.72 -6.01 -0.39
C GLU A 161 -14.13 -5.74 0.99
N ARG A 162 -14.71 -4.73 1.66
CA ARG A 162 -14.38 -4.30 3.03
C ARG A 162 -15.67 -4.06 3.84
N PRO A 163 -15.60 -4.15 5.17
CA PRO A 163 -16.70 -3.74 6.05
C PRO A 163 -17.05 -2.26 5.89
N ALA A 164 -18.30 -1.89 6.23
CA ALA A 164 -18.78 -0.52 6.07
C ALA A 164 -17.96 0.50 6.88
N ALA A 165 -17.62 0.17 8.14
CA ALA A 165 -16.82 1.02 9.01
C ALA A 165 -15.44 1.36 8.40
N TYR A 166 -14.78 0.38 7.75
CA TYR A 166 -13.52 0.61 7.06
C TYR A 166 -13.70 1.61 5.90
N LEU A 167 -14.80 1.47 5.14
CA LEU A 167 -15.08 2.38 4.04
C LEU A 167 -15.43 3.79 4.52
N ASP A 168 -16.08 3.92 5.67
CA ASP A 168 -16.36 5.22 6.30
C ASP A 168 -15.04 5.92 6.69
N GLU A 169 -14.10 5.22 7.32
CA GLU A 169 -12.78 5.77 7.63
C GLU A 169 -11.99 6.14 6.37
N LEU A 170 -12.05 5.31 5.32
CA LEU A 170 -11.44 5.64 4.03
C LEU A 170 -12.02 6.92 3.44
N VAL A 171 -13.34 7.12 3.50
CA VAL A 171 -13.97 8.37 3.04
C VAL A 171 -13.43 9.57 3.81
N GLU A 172 -13.31 9.48 5.13
CA GLU A 172 -12.80 10.59 5.95
C GLU A 172 -11.35 10.92 5.62
N VAL A 173 -10.48 9.91 5.45
CA VAL A 173 -9.09 10.12 5.03
C VAL A 173 -9.00 10.79 3.66
N LEU A 174 -9.72 10.28 2.66
CA LEU A 174 -9.69 10.84 1.31
C LEU A 174 -10.26 12.26 1.26
N ARG A 175 -11.34 12.54 2.00
CA ARG A 175 -11.92 13.88 2.12
C ARG A 175 -10.97 14.85 2.82
N ALA A 176 -10.38 14.45 3.93
CA ALA A 176 -9.46 15.29 4.69
C ALA A 176 -8.20 15.65 3.90
N VAL A 177 -7.67 14.71 3.12
CA VAL A 177 -6.48 14.94 2.28
C VAL A 177 -6.80 15.80 1.08
N SER A 178 -7.91 15.55 0.39
CA SER A 178 -8.24 16.28 -0.83
C SER A 178 -8.85 17.66 -0.56
N GLY A 179 -9.48 17.86 0.60
CA GLY A 179 -10.32 19.04 0.86
C GLY A 179 -11.63 19.04 0.06
N GLU A 180 -11.94 17.95 -0.64
CA GLU A 180 -12.96 17.88 -1.66
C GLU A 180 -13.98 16.77 -1.38
N ALA A 181 -15.07 16.75 -2.15
CA ALA A 181 -16.17 15.82 -1.92
C ALA A 181 -15.74 14.36 -2.18
N VAL A 182 -15.85 13.53 -1.15
CA VAL A 182 -15.78 12.07 -1.19
C VAL A 182 -16.97 11.51 -0.39
N THR A 183 -17.73 10.59 -0.98
CA THR A 183 -18.98 10.06 -0.40
C THR A 183 -19.04 8.55 -0.53
N ARG A 184 -19.87 7.90 0.29
CA ARG A 184 -20.13 6.45 0.20
C ARG A 184 -21.62 6.18 0.01
N THR A 185 -21.93 5.29 -0.93
CA THR A 185 -23.26 4.71 -1.11
C THR A 185 -23.11 3.19 -1.12
N GLY A 186 -23.59 2.53 -0.07
CA GLY A 186 -23.42 1.09 0.11
C GLY A 186 -21.92 0.70 0.20
N LYS A 187 -21.45 -0.13 -0.73
CA LYS A 187 -20.03 -0.53 -0.84
C LYS A 187 -19.21 0.30 -1.83
N THR A 188 -19.79 1.35 -2.40
CA THR A 188 -19.12 2.20 -3.39
C THR A 188 -18.72 3.51 -2.74
N VAL A 189 -17.44 3.85 -2.81
CA VAL A 189 -16.93 5.17 -2.47
C VAL A 189 -16.79 5.96 -3.77
N THR A 190 -17.39 7.14 -3.83
CA THR A 190 -17.32 8.06 -4.97
C THR A 190 -16.40 9.21 -4.63
N VAL A 191 -15.32 9.35 -5.41
CA VAL A 191 -14.35 10.44 -5.34
C VAL A 191 -14.76 11.46 -6.40
N SER A 192 -15.04 12.70 -5.99
CA SER A 192 -15.40 13.75 -6.94
C SER A 192 -14.26 14.05 -7.92
N ALA A 193 -14.60 14.68 -9.05
CA ALA A 193 -13.61 15.11 -10.02
C ALA A 193 -12.52 15.97 -9.37
N ALA A 194 -12.90 16.95 -8.54
CA ALA A 194 -11.95 17.82 -7.84
C ALA A 194 -11.02 17.05 -6.90
N ALA A 195 -11.56 16.11 -6.11
CA ALA A 195 -10.76 15.23 -5.27
C ALA A 195 -9.78 14.37 -6.09
N ALA A 196 -10.23 13.84 -7.24
CA ALA A 196 -9.39 13.06 -8.14
C ALA A 196 -8.19 13.88 -8.68
N ARG A 197 -8.36 15.18 -8.96
CA ARG A 197 -7.25 16.05 -9.41
C ARG A 197 -6.14 16.22 -8.36
N VAL A 198 -6.49 16.12 -7.08
CA VAL A 198 -5.51 16.19 -5.97
C VAL A 198 -4.83 14.83 -5.75
N LEU A 199 -5.62 13.76 -5.86
CA LEU A 199 -5.25 12.40 -5.46
C LEU A 199 -4.65 11.56 -6.59
N LEU A 200 -4.77 11.96 -7.85
CA LEU A 200 -4.08 11.32 -8.96
C LEU A 200 -2.95 12.22 -9.49
N PRO A 201 -1.85 11.63 -9.96
CA PRO A 201 -0.87 12.37 -10.74
C PRO A 201 -1.52 12.89 -12.03
N ALA A 202 -1.05 14.04 -12.53
CA ALA A 202 -1.66 14.74 -13.68
C ALA A 202 -1.74 13.90 -14.96
N GLN A 203 -0.87 12.89 -15.11
CA GLN A 203 -0.89 11.94 -16.23
C GLN A 203 -2.09 10.97 -16.19
N ARG A 204 -2.89 10.99 -15.12
CA ARG A 204 -4.04 10.10 -14.91
C ARG A 204 -5.37 10.84 -14.77
N MET A 205 -5.40 12.16 -14.92
CA MET A 205 -6.64 12.90 -15.15
C MET A 205 -7.09 12.74 -16.60
#